data_AF-K2E199-F1
#
_entry.id   AF-K2E199-F1
#
_cell.length_a   1.000
_cell.length_b   1.000
_cell.length_c   1.000
_cell.angle_alpha   90.00
_cell.angle_beta   90.00
_cell.angle_gamma   90.00
#
_symmetry.space_group_name_H-M   'P 1'
#
loop_
_entity.id
_entity.type
_entity.pdbx_description
1 polymer ?
#
loop_
_entity_poly.entity_id
_entity_poly.type
_entity_poly.pdbx_seq_one_letter_code
_entity_poly.pdbx_strand_id
1 'polypeptide(L)'
;MSGLSFSEITLDHLEDIATLHSKVLSWSPTGKLGRKHVRDLYQTLFESQAFFGFTCYLGSDLIAFVTATTDYCAIRPRVQTVFEGKILEIGLNAVFSPIDFLILFESRFCIPKIFRRFDTSAEWLTLISDPQHQMFYSAASIVLVKKMNRKFLELGFSNYL
;
A
#
# COMPACT_ATOMS: atom_id res chain seq x y z
N MET A 1 0.16 -25.05 17.08
CA MET A 1 0.77 -23.72 17.17
C MET A 1 0.14 -22.83 16.12
N SER A 2 -0.79 -21.98 16.56
CA SER A 2 -1.46 -20.96 15.75
C SER A 2 -0.46 -19.84 15.43
N GLY A 3 0.25 -19.97 14.31
CA GLY A 3 1.40 -19.10 14.00
C GLY A 3 1.06 -17.75 13.37
N LEU A 4 -0.19 -17.53 12.96
CA LEU A 4 -0.60 -16.29 12.32
C LEU A 4 -1.04 -15.24 13.35
N SER A 5 -0.48 -14.04 13.27
CA SER A 5 -0.89 -12.89 14.05
C SER A 5 -1.24 -11.71 13.14
N PHE A 6 -2.26 -10.95 13.51
CA PHE A 6 -2.76 -9.81 12.74
C PHE A 6 -2.86 -8.59 13.64
N SER A 7 -2.24 -7.48 13.26
CA SER A 7 -2.27 -6.22 13.99
C SER A 7 -2.57 -5.06 13.05
N GLU A 8 -3.03 -3.95 13.62
CA GLU A 8 -3.04 -2.67 12.91
C GLU A 8 -1.59 -2.21 12.69
N ILE A 9 -1.32 -1.58 11.55
CA ILE A 9 0.04 -1.14 11.26
C ILE A 9 0.40 0.03 12.19
N THR A 10 1.61 -0.02 12.75
CA THR A 10 2.25 1.03 13.53
C THR A 10 3.60 1.37 12.91
N LEU A 11 4.27 2.39 13.45
CA LEU A 11 5.62 2.78 13.00
C LEU A 11 6.65 1.64 13.15
N ASP A 12 6.44 0.71 14.09
CA ASP A 12 7.36 -0.40 14.34
C ASP A 12 7.40 -1.40 13.17
N HIS A 13 6.33 -1.46 12.36
CA HIS A 13 6.24 -2.39 11.23
C HIS A 13 6.87 -1.84 9.93
N LEU A 14 7.33 -0.58 9.91
CA LEU A 14 7.74 0.09 8.66
C LEU A 14 8.90 -0.62 7.94
N GLU A 15 9.87 -1.12 8.69
CA GLU A 15 11.03 -1.80 8.10
C GLU A 15 10.62 -3.13 7.46
N ASP A 16 9.72 -3.88 8.11
CA ASP A 16 9.20 -5.15 7.60
C ASP A 16 8.33 -4.94 6.37
N ILE A 17 7.47 -3.90 6.38
CA ILE A 17 6.65 -3.50 5.24
C ILE A 17 7.53 -3.12 4.05
N ALA A 18 8.55 -2.29 4.27
CA ALA A 18 9.48 -1.90 3.22
C ALA A 18 10.25 -3.10 2.66
N THR A 19 10.68 -4.00 3.54
CA THR A 19 11.36 -5.25 3.15
C THR A 19 10.46 -6.13 2.30
N LEU A 20 9.22 -6.39 2.74
CA LEU A 20 8.27 -7.22 2.01
C LEU A 20 7.87 -6.59 0.67
N HIS A 21 7.59 -5.28 0.65
CA HIS A 21 7.26 -4.56 -0.57
C HIS A 21 8.43 -4.62 -1.57
N SER A 22 9.65 -4.28 -1.16
CA SER A 22 10.82 -4.35 -2.06
C SER A 22 11.12 -5.78 -2.52
N LYS A 23 10.85 -6.80 -1.70
CA LYS A 23 11.00 -8.21 -2.08
C LYS A 23 9.98 -8.62 -3.15
N VAL A 24 8.70 -8.33 -2.94
CA VAL A 24 7.58 -8.83 -3.78
C VAL A 24 7.34 -7.95 -5.01
N LEU A 25 7.50 -6.64 -4.86
CA LEU A 25 7.26 -5.63 -5.90
C LEU A 25 8.57 -4.95 -6.34
N SER A 26 9.69 -5.68 -6.36
CA SER A 26 10.98 -5.18 -6.87
C SER A 26 10.90 -4.66 -8.31
N TRP A 27 9.92 -5.12 -9.08
CA TRP A 27 9.65 -4.69 -10.45
C TRP A 27 8.91 -3.36 -10.54
N SER A 28 8.21 -2.94 -9.48
CA SER A 28 7.41 -1.71 -9.49
C SER A 28 8.30 -0.44 -9.49
N PRO A 29 7.82 0.70 -10.01
CA PRO A 29 8.56 1.96 -9.95
C PRO A 29 9.02 2.34 -8.54
N THR A 30 8.15 2.16 -7.54
CA THR A 30 8.47 2.42 -6.13
C THR A 30 9.51 1.43 -5.59
N GLY A 31 9.38 0.14 -5.92
CA GLY A 31 10.34 -0.89 -5.52
C GLY A 31 11.75 -0.67 -6.08
N LYS A 32 11.85 -0.16 -7.31
CA LYS A 32 13.12 0.16 -7.99
C LYS A 32 13.92 1.29 -7.32
N LEU A 33 13.25 2.20 -6.60
CA LEU A 33 13.89 3.27 -5.84
C LEU A 33 14.54 2.79 -4.53
N GLY A 34 14.38 1.50 -4.22
CA GLY A 34 15.04 0.83 -3.11
C GLY A 34 14.27 0.88 -1.80
N ARG A 35 14.65 -0.02 -0.89
CA ARG A 35 13.96 -0.24 0.40
C ARG A 35 13.82 1.02 1.24
N LYS A 36 14.87 1.85 1.29
CA LYS A 36 14.84 3.11 2.05
C LYS A 36 13.73 4.03 1.55
N HIS A 37 13.59 4.19 0.23
CA HIS A 37 12.55 5.03 -0.35
C HIS A 37 11.14 4.47 -0.04
N VAL A 38 10.96 3.15 -0.14
CA VAL A 38 9.70 2.49 0.23
C VAL A 38 9.37 2.73 1.71
N ARG A 39 10.34 2.61 2.60
CA ARG A 39 10.18 2.93 4.04
C ARG A 39 9.74 4.37 4.24
N ASP A 40 10.43 5.33 3.61
CA ASP A 40 10.14 6.76 3.73
C ASP A 40 8.74 7.11 3.17
N LEU A 41 8.30 6.42 2.11
CA LEU A 41 6.93 6.50 1.59
C LEU A 41 5.90 6.08 2.64
N TYR A 42 6.03 4.86 3.20
CA TYR A 42 5.08 4.41 4.21
C TYR A 42 5.13 5.26 5.47
N GLN A 43 6.31 5.71 5.91
CA GLN A 43 6.44 6.64 7.02
C GLN A 43 5.60 7.90 6.79
N THR A 44 5.74 8.51 5.61
CA THR A 44 5.00 9.72 5.23
C THR A 44 3.48 9.49 5.16
N LEU A 45 3.07 8.30 4.71
CA LEU A 45 1.67 7.88 4.72
C LEU A 45 1.11 7.78 6.15
N PHE A 46 1.87 7.20 7.09
CA PHE A 46 1.46 7.06 8.50
C PHE A 46 1.35 8.36 9.28
N GLU A 47 1.98 9.44 8.80
CA GLU A 47 1.81 10.77 9.39
C GLU A 47 0.42 11.37 9.11
N SER A 48 -0.38 10.73 8.25
CA SER A 48 -1.75 11.14 7.98
C SER A 48 -2.76 10.29 8.74
N GLN A 49 -3.68 10.95 9.44
CA GLN A 49 -4.83 10.29 10.07
C GLN A 49 -5.78 9.64 9.06
N ALA A 50 -5.68 10.02 7.78
CA ALA A 50 -6.46 9.41 6.72
C ALA A 50 -5.96 8.00 6.36
N PHE A 51 -4.71 7.66 6.67
CA PHE A 51 -4.07 6.40 6.30
C PHE A 51 -4.17 5.36 7.41
N PHE A 52 -4.44 4.11 7.03
CA PHE A 52 -4.47 2.99 7.97
C PHE A 52 -4.19 1.67 7.25
N GLY A 53 -3.95 0.61 8.00
CA GLY A 53 -3.75 -0.70 7.42
C GLY A 53 -3.54 -1.80 8.45
N PHE A 54 -3.38 -3.02 7.96
CA PHE A 54 -3.19 -4.21 8.79
C PHE A 54 -2.03 -5.05 8.27
N THR A 55 -1.31 -5.69 9.18
CA THR A 55 -0.27 -6.68 8.90
C THR A 55 -0.74 -8.09 9.22
N CYS A 56 -0.05 -9.06 8.65
CA CYS A 56 -0.14 -10.48 8.97
C CYS A 56 1.28 -11.04 9.12
N TYR A 57 1.60 -11.56 10.30
CA TYR A 57 2.87 -12.22 10.59
C TYR A 57 2.68 -13.72 10.74
N LEU A 58 3.67 -14.49 10.29
CA LEU A 58 3.86 -15.89 10.64
C LEU A 58 5.11 -16.00 11.52
N GLY A 59 4.92 -16.12 12.84
CA GLY A 59 6.04 -15.99 13.78
C GLY A 59 6.59 -14.56 13.77
N SER A 60 7.89 -14.40 13.45
CA SER A 60 8.55 -13.11 13.29
C SER A 60 8.46 -12.52 11.89
N ASP A 61 7.97 -13.30 10.91
CA ASP A 61 8.07 -12.91 9.51
C ASP A 61 6.78 -12.24 9.05
N LEU A 62 6.89 -11.00 8.52
CA LEU A 62 5.76 -10.34 7.88
C LEU A 62 5.47 -11.03 6.55
N ILE A 63 4.31 -11.69 6.45
CA ILE A 63 3.90 -12.42 5.25
C ILE A 63 2.89 -11.67 4.40
N ALA A 64 2.16 -10.69 4.95
CA ALA A 64 1.25 -9.86 4.18
C ALA A 64 0.95 -8.55 4.89
N PHE A 65 0.60 -7.52 4.13
CA PHE A 65 -0.01 -6.30 4.66
C PHE A 65 -1.02 -5.72 3.66
N VAL A 66 -1.96 -4.96 4.19
CA VAL A 66 -2.92 -4.18 3.42
C VAL A 66 -2.95 -2.75 3.96
N THR A 67 -3.04 -1.77 3.08
CA THR A 67 -3.14 -0.34 3.44
C THR A 67 -4.21 0.34 2.63
N ALA A 68 -4.87 1.30 3.24
CA ALA A 68 -5.87 2.13 2.61
C ALA A 68 -5.82 3.57 3.15
N THR A 69 -6.51 4.46 2.45
CA THR A 69 -6.79 5.81 2.92
C THR A 69 -8.30 6.04 2.97
N THR A 70 -8.73 6.89 3.89
CA THR A 70 -10.08 7.47 3.91
C THR A 70 -10.18 8.73 3.07
N ASP A 71 -9.05 9.37 2.76
CA ASP A 71 -8.99 10.58 1.95
C ASP A 71 -7.72 10.63 1.08
N TYR A 72 -7.87 10.28 -0.20
CA TYR A 72 -6.80 10.38 -1.19
C TYR A 72 -6.31 11.81 -1.40
N CYS A 73 -7.20 12.81 -1.35
CA CYS A 73 -6.84 14.22 -1.55
C CYS A 73 -5.92 14.73 -0.43
N ALA A 74 -6.11 14.26 0.81
CA ALA A 74 -5.23 14.56 1.93
C ALA A 74 -3.87 13.85 1.83
N ILE A 75 -3.84 12.63 1.29
CA ILE A 75 -2.61 11.82 1.18
C ILE A 75 -1.73 12.25 0.01
N ARG A 76 -2.33 12.56 -1.14
CA ARG A 76 -1.61 12.79 -2.40
C ARG A 76 -0.48 13.82 -2.29
N PRO A 77 -0.66 15.02 -1.69
CA PRO A 77 0.43 16.00 -1.58
C PRO A 77 1.62 15.47 -0.77
N ARG A 78 1.36 14.68 0.27
CA ARG A 78 2.40 14.09 1.12
C ARG A 78 3.18 13.01 0.38
N VAL A 79 2.50 12.21 -0.42
CA VAL A 79 3.18 11.22 -1.28
C VAL A 79 4.09 11.94 -2.28
N GLN A 80 3.62 13.04 -2.87
CA GLN A 80 4.42 13.80 -3.84
C GLN A 80 5.75 14.29 -3.26
N THR A 81 5.80 14.74 -2.00
CA THR A 81 7.04 15.20 -1.37
C THR A 81 8.09 14.10 -1.24
N VAL A 82 7.68 12.84 -1.10
CA VAL A 82 8.61 11.69 -1.04
C VAL A 82 9.29 11.44 -2.39
N PHE A 83 8.61 11.78 -3.49
CA PHE A 83 9.11 11.63 -4.85
C PHE A 83 9.83 12.88 -5.38
N GLU A 84 9.86 13.98 -4.62
CA GLU A 84 10.63 15.17 -4.99
C GLU A 84 12.12 14.82 -5.16
N GLY A 85 12.72 15.28 -6.25
CA GLY A 85 14.10 14.93 -6.61
C GLY A 85 14.30 13.51 -7.17
N LYS A 86 13.28 12.64 -7.12
CA LYS A 86 13.29 11.29 -7.70
C LYS A 86 12.57 11.18 -9.04
N ILE A 87 11.89 12.26 -9.47
CA ILE A 87 11.16 12.33 -10.74
C ILE A 87 12.07 12.04 -11.95
N LEU A 88 13.31 12.52 -11.95
CA LEU A 88 14.27 12.25 -13.03
C LEU A 88 14.66 10.76 -13.08
N GLU A 89 14.90 10.15 -11.91
CA GLU A 89 15.24 8.72 -11.79
C GLU A 89 14.06 7.85 -12.26
N ILE A 90 12.83 8.19 -11.84
CA ILE A 90 11.61 7.52 -12.29
C ILE A 90 11.40 7.70 -13.80
N GLY A 91 11.58 8.92 -14.31
CA GLY A 91 11.41 9.25 -15.72
C GLY A 91 12.41 8.51 -16.61
N LEU A 92 13.68 8.44 -16.20
CA LEU A 92 14.70 7.65 -16.90
C LEU A 92 14.34 6.16 -16.89
N ASN A 93 13.96 5.60 -15.73
CA ASN A 93 13.55 4.20 -15.63
C ASN A 93 12.32 3.89 -16.53
N ALA A 94 11.36 4.81 -16.61
CA ALA A 94 10.17 4.66 -17.45
C ALA A 94 10.47 4.72 -18.96
N VAL A 95 11.49 5.50 -19.38
CA VAL A 95 11.94 5.55 -20.79
C VAL A 95 12.59 4.23 -21.20
N PHE A 96 13.35 3.60 -20.30
CA PHE A 96 14.01 2.32 -20.57
C PHE A 96 13.10 1.09 -20.39
N SER A 97 11.88 1.27 -19.89
CA SER A 97 10.91 0.20 -19.66
C SER A 97 9.48 0.68 -19.97
N PRO A 98 8.95 0.37 -21.16
CA PRO A 98 7.58 0.74 -21.55
C PRO A 98 6.50 0.22 -20.58
N ILE A 99 6.80 -0.90 -19.91
CA ILE A 99 5.95 -1.49 -18.87
C ILE A 99 5.87 -0.58 -17.65
N ASP A 100 6.97 0.06 -17.23
CA ASP A 100 6.96 0.99 -16.10
C ASP A 100 6.19 2.27 -16.41
N PHE A 101 6.21 2.73 -17.66
CA PHE A 101 5.38 3.85 -18.09
C PHE A 101 3.88 3.53 -18.00
N LEU A 102 3.47 2.33 -18.44
CA LEU A 102 2.10 1.85 -18.28
C LEU A 102 1.71 1.73 -16.80
N ILE A 103 2.57 1.14 -15.97
CA ILE A 103 2.34 1.00 -14.53
C ILE A 103 2.23 2.38 -13.85
N LEU A 104 3.06 3.36 -14.20
CA LEU A 104 2.96 4.74 -13.67
C LEU A 104 1.66 5.44 -14.07
N PHE A 105 1.17 5.14 -15.27
CA PHE A 105 -0.10 5.65 -15.76
C PHE A 105 -1.30 4.97 -15.08
N GLU A 106 -1.21 3.66 -14.83
CA GLU A 106 -2.24 2.87 -14.14
C GLU A 106 -2.28 3.11 -12.62
N SER A 107 -1.11 3.30 -11.99
CA SER A 107 -0.99 3.63 -10.55
C SER A 107 -1.40 5.07 -10.22
N ARG A 108 -1.52 5.96 -11.23
CA ARG A 108 -2.45 7.08 -11.15
C ARG A 108 -3.87 6.51 -11.26
N PHE A 109 -4.35 5.90 -10.19
CA PHE A 109 -5.76 5.57 -10.00
C PHE A 109 -6.56 6.85 -10.26
N CYS A 110 -7.08 6.94 -11.47
CA CYS A 110 -8.01 7.97 -11.84
C CYS A 110 -9.29 7.60 -11.10
N ILE A 111 -9.63 8.31 -10.01
CA ILE A 111 -10.99 8.30 -9.48
C ILE A 111 -11.89 8.53 -10.70
N PRO A 112 -12.63 7.52 -11.18
CA PRO A 112 -13.44 7.71 -12.37
C PRO A 112 -14.36 8.89 -12.08
N LYS A 113 -14.46 9.87 -12.99
CA LYS A 113 -15.16 11.15 -12.70
C LYS A 113 -16.58 10.95 -12.16
N ILE A 114 -17.21 9.82 -12.46
CA ILE A 114 -18.50 9.40 -11.93
C ILE A 114 -18.53 9.14 -10.42
N PHE A 115 -17.39 8.86 -9.78
CA PHE A 115 -17.27 8.69 -8.34
C PHE A 115 -16.96 9.99 -7.59
N ARG A 116 -16.53 11.06 -8.28
CA ARG A 116 -16.37 12.40 -7.68
C ARG A 116 -17.66 12.96 -7.09
N ARG A 117 -18.84 12.50 -7.57
CA ARG A 117 -20.16 12.94 -7.08
C ARG A 117 -20.58 12.27 -5.77
N PHE A 118 -19.87 11.24 -5.33
CA PHE A 118 -20.21 10.47 -4.13
C PHE A 118 -19.34 10.85 -2.93
N ASP A 119 -18.47 11.87 -3.05
CA ASP A 119 -17.49 12.28 -2.03
C ASP A 119 -16.62 11.12 -1.51
N THR A 120 -16.57 9.99 -2.22
CA THR A 120 -15.76 8.83 -1.81
C THR A 120 -14.31 9.10 -2.14
N SER A 121 -13.58 9.61 -1.15
CA SER A 121 -12.13 9.80 -1.14
C SER A 121 -11.37 8.62 -0.51
N ALA A 122 -12.12 7.62 -0.03
CA ALA A 122 -11.59 6.38 0.52
C ALA A 122 -11.08 5.44 -0.59
N GLU A 123 -9.82 5.01 -0.49
CA GLU A 123 -9.16 4.18 -1.50
C GLU A 123 -8.29 3.09 -0.88
N TRP A 124 -8.35 1.89 -1.47
CA TRP A 124 -7.36 0.84 -1.23
C TRP A 124 -6.05 1.22 -1.92
N LEU A 125 -4.96 1.26 -1.15
CA LEU A 125 -3.67 1.72 -1.67
C LEU A 125 -2.75 0.55 -2.01
N THR A 126 -2.73 -0.51 -1.19
CA THR A 126 -1.82 -1.63 -1.41
C THR A 126 -2.31 -2.88 -0.69
N LEU A 127 -2.21 -4.03 -1.36
CA LEU A 127 -2.26 -5.35 -0.74
C LEU A 127 -1.04 -6.12 -1.26
N ILE A 128 -0.13 -6.50 -0.37
CA ILE A 128 1.04 -7.33 -0.70
C ILE A 128 1.03 -8.56 0.18
N SER A 129 1.42 -9.68 -0.40
CA SER A 129 1.62 -10.92 0.33
C SER A 129 2.78 -11.69 -0.25
N ASP A 130 3.51 -12.40 0.59
CA ASP A 130 4.68 -13.17 0.23
C ASP A 130 4.28 -14.47 -0.50
N PRO A 131 4.61 -14.62 -1.80
CA PRO A 131 4.29 -15.82 -2.55
C PRO A 131 5.06 -17.06 -2.05
N GLN A 132 6.10 -16.92 -1.24
CA GLN A 132 6.81 -18.06 -0.65
C GLN A 132 5.96 -18.77 0.43
N HIS A 133 4.96 -18.10 0.97
CA HIS A 133 4.03 -18.63 1.97
C HIS A 133 2.70 -19.07 1.33
N GLN A 134 2.75 -19.82 0.23
CA GLN A 134 1.59 -20.16 -0.63
C GLN A 134 0.38 -20.70 0.14
N MET A 135 0.60 -21.50 1.19
CA MET A 135 -0.46 -22.10 2.00
C MET A 135 -1.23 -21.06 2.85
N PHE A 136 -0.56 -19.96 3.23
CA PHE A 136 -1.14 -18.94 4.10
C PHE A 136 -1.55 -17.66 3.35
N TYR A 137 -1.07 -17.47 2.12
CA TYR A 137 -1.35 -16.32 1.27
C TYR A 137 -2.85 -15.98 1.17
N SER A 138 -3.67 -16.93 0.71
CA SER A 138 -5.10 -16.68 0.47
C SER A 138 -5.84 -16.41 1.77
N ALA A 139 -5.51 -17.16 2.83
CA ALA A 139 -6.12 -16.98 4.14
C ALA A 139 -5.76 -15.60 4.75
N ALA A 140 -4.49 -15.20 4.68
CA ALA A 140 -4.02 -13.90 5.14
C ALA A 140 -4.71 -12.77 4.37
N SER A 141 -4.75 -12.85 3.04
CA SER A 141 -5.40 -11.85 2.19
C SER A 141 -6.88 -11.69 2.53
N ILE A 142 -7.62 -12.80 2.68
CA ILE A 142 -9.05 -12.75 3.04
C ILE A 142 -9.26 -12.10 4.41
N VAL A 143 -8.44 -12.44 5.41
CA VAL A 143 -8.57 -11.86 6.76
C VAL A 143 -8.22 -10.37 6.77
N LEU A 144 -7.16 -9.97 6.06
CA LEU A 144 -6.77 -8.57 5.89
C LEU A 144 -7.88 -7.77 5.21
N VAL A 145 -8.49 -8.30 4.14
CA VAL A 145 -9.63 -7.68 3.46
C VAL A 145 -10.82 -7.51 4.40
N LYS A 146 -11.15 -8.54 5.20
CA LYS A 146 -12.23 -8.45 6.18
C LYS A 146 -11.96 -7.40 7.25
N LYS A 147 -10.71 -7.30 7.75
CA LYS A 147 -10.30 -6.27 8.71
C LYS A 147 -10.40 -4.87 8.10
N MET A 148 -9.95 -4.71 6.86
CA MET A 148 -10.04 -3.46 6.11
C MET A 148 -11.50 -3.01 5.96
N ASN A 149 -12.37 -3.88 5.47
CA ASN A 149 -13.81 -3.60 5.32
C ASN A 149 -14.46 -3.23 6.65
N ARG A 150 -14.12 -3.95 7.73
CA ARG A 150 -14.64 -3.64 9.07
C ARG A 150 -14.21 -2.25 9.54
N LYS A 151 -12.93 -1.89 9.36
CA LYS A 151 -12.41 -0.57 9.75
C LYS A 151 -13.08 0.56 8.97
N PHE A 152 -13.31 0.37 7.67
CA PHE A 152 -14.07 1.36 6.90
C PHE A 152 -15.52 1.52 7.39
N LEU A 153 -16.19 0.43 7.78
CA LEU A 153 -17.53 0.50 8.36
C LEU A 153 -17.52 1.23 9.71
N GLU A 154 -16.51 0.97 10.55
CA GLU A 154 -16.29 1.67 11.82
C GLU A 154 -16.04 3.18 11.62
N LEU A 155 -15.42 3.55 10.50
CA LEU A 155 -15.19 4.94 10.10
C LEU A 155 -16.40 5.59 9.39
N GLY A 156 -17.54 4.88 9.30
CA GLY A 156 -18.80 5.43 8.81
C GLY A 156 -18.99 5.41 7.29
N PHE A 157 -18.07 4.80 6.55
CA PHE A 157 -18.27 4.58 5.12
C PHE A 157 -19.27 3.40 4.95
N SER A 158 -20.06 3.33 3.87
CA SER A 158 -21.06 2.25 3.68
C SER A 158 -20.97 1.44 2.37
N ASN A 159 -20.19 1.86 1.38
CA ASN A 159 -19.96 1.14 0.12
C ASN A 159 -18.52 1.34 -0.39
N TYR A 160 -17.71 0.28 -0.38
CA TYR A 160 -16.38 0.27 -1.01
C TYR A 160 -16.19 -1.09 -1.67
N LEU A 161 -16.39 -1.10 -2.98
CA LEU A 161 -15.99 -2.12 -3.94
C LEU A 161 -15.50 -1.40 -5.19
#